data_AF-A0A645HZU0-F1
#
_entry.id   AF-A0A645HZU0-F1
#
_cell.length_a   1.000
_cell.length_b   1.000
_cell.length_c   1.000
_cell.angle_alpha   90.00
_cell.angle_beta   90.00
_cell.angle_gamma   90.00
#
_symmetry.space_group_name_H-M   'P 1'
#
loop_
_entity.id
_entity.type
_entity.pdbx_description
1 polymer ?
#
loop_
_entity_poly.entity_id
_entity_poly.type
_entity_poly.pdbx_seq_one_letter_code
_entity_poly.pdbx_strand_id
1 'polypeptide(L)'
;MNSGVLIIDTPGMRELGMLDASAGLSESFADVEQYFPLCRFSDCSHEREPGCAVQAAIAAGELPLTRFESYKKLQRESQYAASQADYLKLKQQRTTEIAKFSKALQKSGGKRGDYHNE
;
A
#
# COMPACT_ATOMS: atom_id res chain seq x y z
N MET A 1 1.88 37.42 29.72
CA MET A 1 1.76 35.94 29.64
C MET A 1 1.55 35.58 28.18
N ASN A 2 2.57 35.03 27.52
CA ASN A 2 2.52 34.73 26.09
C ASN A 2 2.36 33.22 25.93
N SER A 3 1.12 32.74 25.82
CA SER A 3 0.82 31.34 25.54
C SER A 3 1.22 31.03 24.10
N GLY A 4 2.43 30.49 23.94
CA GLY A 4 2.92 29.99 22.66
C GLY A 4 2.14 28.73 22.26
N VAL A 5 1.25 28.87 21.30
CA VAL A 5 0.63 27.72 20.62
C VAL A 5 1.68 27.12 19.71
N LEU A 6 2.07 25.89 20.00
CA LEU A 6 2.86 25.06 19.09
C LEU A 6 1.90 24.40 18.10
N ILE A 7 1.81 24.94 16.89
CA ILE A 7 1.11 24.27 15.79
C ILE A 7 2.07 23.21 15.23
N ILE A 8 1.78 21.96 15.55
CA ILE A 8 2.39 20.81 14.91
C ILE A 8 1.63 20.60 13.60
N ASP A 9 2.08 21.25 12.53
CA ASP A 9 1.72 20.84 11.18
C ASP A 9 2.55 19.60 10.86
N THR A 10 1.91 18.44 10.72
CA THR A 10 2.54 17.23 10.20
C THR A 10 2.19 17.10 8.72
N PRO A 11 2.89 17.78 7.79
CA PRO A 11 2.85 17.41 6.39
C PRO A 11 3.60 16.08 6.25
N GLY A 12 2.92 14.97 6.54
CA GLY A 12 3.54 13.65 6.54
C GLY A 12 2.69 12.48 7.02
N MET A 13 1.53 12.70 7.65
CA MET A 13 0.71 11.58 8.15
C MET A 13 0.05 10.74 7.05
N ARG A 14 0.16 11.14 5.78
CA ARG A 14 -0.31 10.34 4.64
C ARG A 14 0.59 9.15 4.31
N GLU A 15 1.83 9.10 4.83
CA GLU A 15 2.77 7.99 4.58
C GLU A 15 2.80 6.95 5.71
N LEU A 16 2.26 7.24 6.90
CA LEU A 16 2.26 6.29 8.02
C LEU A 16 1.12 5.25 7.99
N GLY A 17 0.11 5.44 7.13
CA GLY A 17 -1.00 4.48 6.98
C GLY A 17 -0.75 3.32 6.01
N MET A 18 0.40 3.31 5.31
CA MET A 18 0.77 2.22 4.38
C MET A 18 1.77 1.22 4.98
N LEU A 19 2.24 1.44 6.22
CA LEU A 19 3.01 0.44 6.94
C LEU A 19 2.04 -0.65 7.39
N ASP A 20 1.93 -1.66 6.52
CA ASP A 20 1.27 -2.93 6.75
C ASP A 20 -0.26 -2.92 6.69
N ALA A 21 -0.81 -2.37 5.59
CA ALA A 21 -2.23 -2.53 5.27
C ALA A 21 -2.67 -4.00 5.25
N SER A 22 -1.75 -4.96 5.02
CA SER A 22 -1.96 -6.39 5.20
C SER A 22 -2.10 -6.80 6.66
N ALA A 23 -1.15 -6.45 7.54
CA ALA A 23 -1.25 -6.81 8.96
C ALA A 23 -2.42 -6.10 9.66
N GLY A 24 -2.69 -4.84 9.32
CA GLY A 24 -3.85 -4.10 9.85
C GLY A 24 -5.20 -4.66 9.37
N LEU A 25 -5.23 -5.25 8.16
CA LEU A 25 -6.40 -5.97 7.66
C LEU A 25 -6.62 -7.26 8.45
N SER A 26 -5.56 -8.06 8.66
CA SER A 26 -5.62 -9.29 9.45
C SER A 26 -6.04 -9.04 10.90
N GLU A 27 -5.57 -7.98 11.55
CA GLU A 27 -6.01 -7.61 12.90
C GLU A 27 -7.50 -7.21 12.94
N SER A 28 -7.96 -6.43 11.95
CA SER A 28 -9.33 -5.90 11.93
C SER A 28 -10.39 -6.93 11.55
N PHE A 29 -9.98 -8.04 10.92
CA PHE A 29 -10.84 -9.11 10.42
C PHE A 29 -10.44 -10.49 10.96
N ALA A 30 -9.76 -10.55 12.11
CA ALA A 30 -9.42 -11.81 12.76
C ALA A 30 -10.66 -12.70 13.01
N ASP A 31 -11.82 -12.08 13.21
CA ASP A 31 -13.12 -12.75 13.33
C ASP A 31 -13.55 -13.49 12.05
N VAL A 32 -13.06 -13.06 10.88
CA VAL A 32 -13.25 -13.74 9.59
C VAL A 32 -12.10 -14.73 9.32
N GLU A 33 -10.85 -14.31 9.53
CA GLU A 33 -9.66 -15.10 9.16
C GLU A 33 -9.50 -16.37 10.01
N GLN A 34 -10.08 -16.41 11.23
CA GLN A 34 -10.10 -17.61 12.06
C GLN A 34 -10.75 -18.84 11.37
N TYR A 35 -11.61 -18.63 10.38
CA TYR A 35 -12.27 -19.72 9.64
C TYR A 35 -11.43 -20.23 8.45
N PHE A 36 -10.41 -19.50 8.01
CA PHE A 36 -9.59 -19.89 6.85
C PHE A 36 -8.83 -21.22 7.06
N PRO A 37 -8.12 -21.44 8.19
CA PRO A 37 -7.43 -22.71 8.42
C PRO A 37 -8.38 -23.91 8.61
N LEU A 38 -9.68 -23.65 8.81
CA LEU A 38 -10.71 -24.69 8.93
C LEU A 38 -11.26 -25.13 7.57
N CYS A 39 -10.90 -24.44 6.49
CA CYS A 39 -11.32 -24.82 5.15
C CYS A 39 -10.66 -26.12 4.71
N ARG A 40 -11.40 -26.93 3.92
CA ARG A 40 -10.89 -28.19 3.38
C ARG A 40 -9.64 -28.01 2.51
N PHE A 41 -9.56 -26.90 1.78
CA PHE A 41 -8.49 -26.60 0.83
C PHE A 41 -7.67 -25.40 1.33
N SER A 42 -6.34 -25.45 1.14
CA SER A 42 -5.42 -24.38 1.53
C SER A 42 -5.50 -23.15 0.63
N ASP A 43 -5.98 -23.32 -0.61
CA ASP A 43 -6.17 -22.31 -1.64
C ASP A 43 -7.65 -21.92 -1.82
N CYS A 44 -8.45 -22.11 -0.77
CA CYS A 44 -9.89 -21.86 -0.78
C CYS A 44 -10.19 -20.40 -1.15
N SER A 45 -10.93 -20.15 -2.22
CA SER A 45 -11.43 -18.82 -2.60
C SER A 45 -12.60 -18.34 -1.74
N HIS A 46 -13.16 -19.25 -0.93
CA HIS A 46 -14.29 -19.04 -0.04
C HIS A 46 -15.58 -18.64 -0.76
N GLU A 47 -15.75 -19.03 -2.03
CA GLU A 47 -16.91 -18.67 -2.84
C GLU A 47 -17.94 -19.80 -2.95
N ARG A 48 -17.57 -20.92 -3.59
CA ARG A 48 -18.50 -22.05 -3.85
C ARG A 48 -17.87 -23.40 -3.59
N GLU A 49 -16.72 -23.44 -2.93
CA GLU A 49 -15.96 -24.66 -2.78
C GLU A 49 -16.60 -25.58 -1.72
N PRO A 50 -16.64 -26.89 -1.98
CA PRO A 50 -17.17 -27.84 -1.02
C PRO A 50 -16.26 -27.91 0.21
N GLY A 51 -16.84 -27.80 1.41
CA GLY A 51 -16.08 -27.82 2.67
C GLY A 51 -15.38 -26.49 3.01
N CYS A 52 -15.87 -25.37 2.46
CA CYS A 52 -15.46 -24.03 2.90
C CYS A 52 -16.06 -23.72 4.28
N ALA A 53 -15.21 -23.55 5.28
CA ALA A 53 -15.63 -23.23 6.65
C ALA A 53 -16.25 -21.84 6.77
N VAL A 54 -15.79 -20.87 5.96
CA VAL A 54 -16.38 -19.53 5.91
C VAL A 54 -17.83 -19.58 5.46
N GLN A 55 -18.12 -20.32 4.38
CA GLN A 55 -19.50 -20.48 3.88
C GLN A 55 -20.38 -21.25 4.86
N ALA A 56 -19.80 -22.24 5.55
CA ALA A 56 -20.50 -22.96 6.62
C ALA A 56 -20.85 -22.05 7.80
N ALA A 57 -19.91 -21.23 8.27
CA ALA A 57 -20.14 -20.25 9.34
C ALA A 57 -21.19 -19.20 8.95
N ILE A 58 -21.21 -18.77 7.69
CA ILE A 58 -22.25 -17.86 7.16
C ILE A 58 -23.61 -18.55 7.16
N ALA A 59 -23.69 -19.79 6.68
CA ALA A 59 -24.93 -20.56 6.65
C ALA A 59 -25.47 -20.86 8.07
N ALA A 60 -24.57 -21.05 9.04
CA ALA A 60 -24.89 -21.25 10.44
C ALA A 60 -25.26 -19.94 11.19
N GLY A 61 -25.00 -18.78 10.58
CA GLY A 61 -25.21 -17.47 11.21
C GLY A 61 -24.11 -17.06 12.20
N GLU A 62 -23.03 -17.82 12.30
CA GLU A 62 -21.85 -17.54 13.15
C GLU A 62 -20.99 -16.41 12.56
N LEU A 63 -21.00 -16.27 11.23
CA LEU A 63 -20.35 -15.17 10.52
C LEU A 63 -21.39 -14.39 9.68
N PRO A 64 -21.62 -13.10 9.94
CA PRO A 64 -22.49 -12.30 9.09
C PRO A 64 -21.95 -12.19 7.66
N LEU A 65 -22.80 -12.43 6.66
CA LEU A 65 -22.41 -12.29 5.23
C LEU A 65 -21.82 -10.91 4.93
N THR A 66 -22.44 -9.85 5.46
CA THR A 66 -21.99 -8.46 5.31
C THR A 66 -20.56 -8.23 5.84
N ARG A 67 -20.16 -8.97 6.88
CA ARG A 67 -18.81 -8.91 7.45
C ARG A 67 -17.79 -9.49 6.47
N PHE A 68 -18.10 -10.66 5.89
CA PHE A 68 -17.26 -11.29 4.86
C PHE A 68 -17.19 -10.45 3.57
N GLU A 69 -18.30 -9.84 3.15
CA GLU A 69 -18.31 -8.92 2.01
C GLU A 69 -17.44 -7.69 2.23
N SER A 70 -17.47 -7.13 3.44
CA SER A 70 -16.62 -6.01 3.85
C SER A 70 -15.14 -6.39 3.79
N TYR A 71 -14.79 -7.59 4.27
CA TYR A 71 -13.44 -8.15 4.13
C TYR A 71 -12.99 -8.22 2.66
N LYS A 72 -13.79 -8.86 1.80
CA LYS A 72 -13.49 -8.97 0.36
C LYS A 72 -13.36 -7.62 -0.33
N LYS A 73 -14.14 -6.62 0.10
CA LYS A 73 -14.06 -5.26 -0.44
C LYS A 73 -12.74 -4.60 -0.05
N LEU A 74 -12.39 -4.61 1.22
CA LEU A 74 -11.17 -3.97 1.71
C LEU A 74 -9.91 -4.66 1.19
N GLN A 75 -9.92 -5.99 1.08
CA GLN A 75 -8.82 -6.75 0.47
C GLN A 75 -8.55 -6.29 -0.98
N ARG A 76 -9.61 -6.08 -1.79
CA ARG A 76 -9.47 -5.57 -3.16
C ARG A 76 -8.94 -4.14 -3.20
N GLU A 77 -9.43 -3.27 -2.32
CA GLU A 77 -8.95 -1.89 -2.21
C GLU A 77 -7.47 -1.83 -1.81
N SER A 78 -7.05 -2.67 -0.87
CA SER A 78 -5.66 -2.81 -0.42
C SER A 78 -4.74 -3.27 -1.58
N GLN A 79 -5.15 -4.30 -2.34
CA GLN A 79 -4.40 -4.76 -3.51
C GLN A 79 -4.25 -3.67 -4.58
N TYR A 80 -5.32 -2.90 -4.83
CA TYR A 80 -5.27 -1.79 -5.79
C TYR A 80 -4.31 -0.68 -5.32
N ALA A 81 -4.37 -0.31 -4.04
CA ALA A 81 -3.48 0.69 -3.47
C ALA A 81 -2.00 0.27 -3.55
N ALA A 82 -1.69 -1.00 -3.28
CA ALA A 82 -0.34 -1.54 -3.41
C ALA A 82 0.18 -1.42 -4.85
N SER A 83 -0.64 -1.79 -5.85
CA SER A 83 -0.25 -1.70 -7.27
C SER A 83 0.03 -0.25 -7.72
N GLN A 84 -0.72 0.71 -7.21
CA GLN A 84 -0.52 2.12 -7.51
C GLN A 84 0.77 2.66 -6.88
N ALA A 85 1.06 2.27 -5.64
CA ALA A 85 2.30 2.65 -4.96
C ALA A 85 3.53 2.14 -5.70
N ASP A 86 3.50 0.89 -6.18
CA ASP A 86 4.60 0.31 -6.96
C ASP A 86 4.81 1.03 -8.29
N TYR A 87 3.74 1.35 -9.00
CA TYR A 87 3.81 2.14 -10.23
C TYR A 87 4.42 3.53 -10.00
N LEU A 88 4.02 4.22 -8.92
CA LEU A 88 4.55 5.54 -8.57
C LEU A 88 6.04 5.49 -8.22
N LYS A 89 6.47 4.46 -7.47
CA LYS A 89 7.90 4.22 -7.16
C LYS A 89 8.72 4.05 -8.42
N LEU A 90 8.27 3.21 -9.36
CA LEU A 90 8.96 2.99 -10.65
C LEU A 90 9.09 4.30 -11.46
N LYS A 91 8.04 5.11 -11.48
CA LYS A 91 8.07 6.42 -12.16
C LYS A 91 9.07 7.38 -11.51
N GLN A 92 9.09 7.45 -10.17
CA GLN A 92 9.99 8.33 -9.41
C GLN A 92 11.45 7.90 -9.52
N GLN A 93 11.72 6.60 -9.55
CA GLN A 93 13.06 6.06 -9.83
C GLN A 93 13.53 6.49 -11.23
N ARG A 94 12.69 6.32 -12.26
CA ARG A 94 13.03 6.74 -13.63
C ARG A 94 13.37 8.23 -13.73
N THR A 95 12.56 9.11 -13.13
CA THR A 95 12.83 10.55 -13.17
C THR A 95 14.11 10.92 -12.43
N THR A 96 14.37 10.26 -11.30
CA THR A 96 15.60 10.43 -10.52
C THR A 96 16.84 9.99 -11.32
N GLU A 97 16.79 8.85 -12.00
CA GLU A 97 17.89 8.36 -12.84
C GLU A 97 18.18 9.30 -14.03
N ILE A 98 17.14 9.81 -14.71
CA ILE A 98 17.30 10.81 -15.78
C ILE A 98 17.95 12.09 -15.23
N ALA A 99 17.51 12.57 -14.07
CA ALA A 99 18.08 13.76 -13.45
C ALA A 99 19.56 13.57 -13.07
N LYS A 100 19.93 12.40 -12.54
CA LYS A 100 21.33 12.04 -12.25
C LYS A 100 22.18 12.03 -13.53
N PHE A 101 21.68 11.40 -14.59
CA PHE A 101 22.37 11.32 -15.88
C PHE A 101 22.59 12.72 -16.51
N SER A 102 21.56 13.58 -16.50
CA SER A 102 21.65 14.96 -16.97
C SER A 102 22.71 15.78 -16.20
N LYS A 103 22.73 15.67 -14.87
CA LYS A 103 23.76 16.31 -14.04
C LYS A 103 25.17 15.78 -14.33
N ALA A 104 25.32 14.48 -14.57
CA ALA A 104 26.61 13.87 -14.91
C ALA A 104 27.15 14.42 -16.24
N LEU A 105 26.29 14.54 -17.26
CA LEU A 105 26.64 15.12 -18.56
C LEU A 105 27.07 16.60 -18.48
N GLN A 106 26.36 17.41 -17.69
CA GLN A 106 26.74 18.82 -17.45
C GLN A 106 28.11 18.94 -16.77
N LYS A 107 28.41 18.04 -15.83
CA LYS A 107 29.69 18.02 -15.11
C LYS A 107 30.86 17.57 -16.00
N SER A 108 30.62 16.66 -16.96
CA SER A 108 31.62 16.26 -17.97
C SER A 108 31.81 17.27 -19.10
N GLY A 109 30.83 18.13 -19.37
CA GLY A 109 30.87 19.15 -20.43
C GLY A 109 31.48 20.51 -20.02
N GLY A 110 31.94 20.64 -18.77
CA GLY A 110 32.44 21.89 -18.20
C GLY A 110 33.90 22.21 -18.53
N LYS A 111 34.23 22.44 -19.80
CA LYS A 111 35.33 23.34 -20.26
C LYS A 111 34.96 23.91 -21.64
N ARG A 112 34.35 25.08 -21.68
CA ARG A 112 34.41 25.99 -22.84
C ARG A 112 35.10 27.25 -22.35
N GLY A 113 36.35 27.41 -22.77
CA GLY A 113 37.29 28.38 -22.26
C GLY A 113 36.92 29.82 -22.59
N ASP A 114 37.35 30.69 -21.69
CA ASP A 114 37.45 32.14 -21.86
C ASP A 114 38.26 32.48 -23.11
N TYR A 115 37.71 33.30 -24.00
CA TYR A 115 38.48 34.07 -24.96
C TYR A 115 38.25 35.55 -24.68
N HIS A 116 39.24 36.17 -24.04
CA HIS A 116 39.49 37.60 -24.09
C HIS A 116 40.06 37.97 -25.47
N ASN A 117 39.57 39.07 -26.06
CA ASN A 117 40.33 40.05 -26.83
C ASN A 117 39.36 41.21 -27.12
N GLU A 118 39.53 42.37 -26.50
CA GLU A 118 40.32 43.53 -27.01
C GLU A 118 39.73 44.14 -28.29
#